data_AF-A0A939A525-F1
#
_entry.id   AF-A0A939A525-F1
#
_cell.length_a   1.000
_cell.length_b   1.000
_cell.length_c   1.000
_cell.angle_alpha   90.00
_cell.angle_beta   90.00
_cell.angle_gamma   90.00
#
_symmetry.space_group_name_H-M   'P 1'
#
loop_
_entity.id
_entity.type
_entity.pdbx_description
1 polymer ?
#
loop_
_entity_poly.entity_id
_entity_poly.type
_entity_poly.pdbx_seq_one_letter_code
_entity_poly.pdbx_strand_id
1 'polypeptide(L)'
;MSDARIRRYPLSLALAPLMALTGWACKDPPAPVAVPPPAPPNAAPVDLAALEKTAGRHWPLDRRAAAIAEGKAALHRHQCTRCHTLDGLPSHGRPNDCVKCHTFLLDLPNQPKRYQDIASRHGEAILQRYLSNLEHLLQVPDLSRLGARVRPDWIGRYVKDPFDLRPHASESMIRTALTHAETKQIARYFAAVADVPDPAAPEFAAEAPPPKPSPERLAQGKALFASKACATCHAFGTVAFDQKPAAPVRGKPSPNDLAPNLRFVRDRMAPSVVVAWLVNPQSVQADAKMPRLGLTQGEAEVLRDWLFHADPALQPAPTALPAVLPPAATRPVGWAEVKERVLGKVCVHCHMNEHENDTGPGNGGGLGYAGLGLSFRTYERAVFGARGKQGDRYSVFEVLPGETMPRILATMVQRRVEHLRDNLPPGSDWERPPFPQGLLGMPMGLPAMTDQELGLLRAWIEQGCPGPTEVTGKPGFNDGFLVPDGPVAVNHGCQVRAPLDPPPAWSYEASRRRAPEPHAATPSAATPTGH
;
A
#
# COMPACT_ATOMS: atom_id res chain seq x y z
N MET A 1 34.11 1.62 -51.95
CA MET A 1 33.13 2.39 -52.75
C MET A 1 31.86 2.47 -51.92
N SER A 2 31.27 3.58 -51.50
CA SER A 2 31.58 5.01 -51.54
C SER A 2 30.94 5.64 -50.29
N ASP A 3 31.63 6.63 -49.72
CA ASP A 3 31.22 7.51 -48.62
C ASP A 3 29.89 8.25 -48.92
N ALA A 4 29.01 8.42 -47.93
CA ALA A 4 27.86 9.34 -48.02
C ALA A 4 27.76 10.22 -46.76
N ARG A 5 28.21 11.46 -46.92
CA ARG A 5 28.20 12.52 -45.90
C ARG A 5 26.81 13.16 -45.76
N ILE A 6 26.46 13.41 -44.50
CA ILE A 6 25.32 14.20 -44.05
C ILE A 6 25.52 15.67 -44.45
N ARG A 7 24.55 16.26 -45.17
CA ARG A 7 24.44 17.72 -45.38
C ARG A 7 23.22 18.27 -44.63
N ARG A 8 23.48 19.21 -43.72
CA ARG A 8 22.49 20.08 -43.09
C ARG A 8 22.12 21.21 -44.06
N TYR A 9 20.83 21.54 -44.15
CA TYR A 9 20.37 22.82 -44.72
C TYR A 9 19.32 23.46 -43.78
N PRO A 10 19.35 24.79 -43.62
CA PRO A 10 18.51 25.52 -42.67
C PRO A 10 17.12 25.83 -43.27
N LEU A 11 16.09 25.80 -42.42
CA LEU A 11 14.76 26.32 -42.76
C LEU A 11 14.76 27.86 -42.68
N SER A 12 14.49 28.50 -43.80
CA SER A 12 14.09 29.91 -43.87
C SER A 12 12.57 29.99 -43.97
N LEU A 13 11.95 30.80 -43.11
CA LEU A 13 10.54 31.18 -43.14
C LEU A 13 10.20 31.94 -44.43
N ALA A 14 9.05 31.63 -45.01
CA ALA A 14 8.30 32.54 -45.86
C ALA A 14 6.79 32.38 -45.58
N LEU A 15 6.20 33.43 -45.00
CA LEU A 15 4.76 33.65 -44.90
C LEU A 15 4.23 34.20 -46.23
N ALA A 16 3.10 33.69 -46.70
CA ALA A 16 2.11 34.47 -47.44
C ALA A 16 0.70 33.83 -47.28
N PRO A 17 -0.38 34.63 -47.26
CA PRO A 17 -1.67 34.24 -46.69
C PRO A 17 -2.66 33.74 -47.75
N LEU A 18 -3.48 32.74 -47.41
CA LEU A 18 -4.72 32.46 -48.12
C LEU A 18 -5.91 32.68 -47.18
N MET A 19 -6.68 33.73 -47.47
CA MET A 19 -8.03 33.91 -46.94
C MET A 19 -8.96 32.87 -47.58
N ALA A 20 -9.68 32.14 -46.74
CA ALA A 20 -10.95 31.49 -47.11
C ALA A 20 -11.90 31.60 -45.92
N LEU A 21 -12.90 32.48 -46.08
CA LEU A 21 -14.06 32.62 -45.21
C LEU A 21 -15.08 31.56 -45.59
N THR A 22 -15.60 30.80 -44.61
CA THR A 22 -17.01 30.35 -44.56
C THR A 22 -17.39 29.85 -43.16
N GLY A 23 -18.15 30.69 -42.44
CA GLY A 23 -19.34 30.33 -41.65
C GLY A 23 -19.22 29.33 -40.50
N TRP A 24 -18.81 29.79 -39.31
CA TRP A 24 -19.15 29.14 -38.05
C TRP A 24 -20.33 29.87 -37.40
N ALA A 25 -21.41 29.13 -37.16
CA ALA A 25 -22.55 29.60 -36.40
C ALA A 25 -22.14 29.80 -34.93
N CYS A 26 -22.30 31.02 -34.43
CA CYS A 26 -22.10 31.35 -33.03
C CYS A 26 -23.13 30.59 -32.17
N LYS A 27 -22.66 29.65 -31.33
CA LYS A 27 -23.34 29.33 -30.07
C LYS A 27 -22.87 30.35 -29.05
N ASP A 28 -23.80 31.05 -28.42
CA ASP A 28 -23.49 31.98 -27.33
C ASP A 28 -22.71 31.27 -26.22
N PRO A 29 -21.71 31.93 -25.60
CA PRO A 29 -21.02 31.38 -24.45
C PRO A 29 -21.99 31.18 -23.28
N PRO A 30 -21.85 30.10 -22.49
CA PRO A 30 -22.68 29.90 -21.31
C PRO A 30 -22.52 31.09 -20.35
N ALA A 31 -23.63 31.56 -19.79
CA ALA A 31 -23.64 32.67 -18.86
C ALA A 31 -22.70 32.41 -17.68
N PRO A 32 -21.93 33.42 -17.23
CA PRO A 32 -21.08 33.28 -16.05
C PRO A 32 -21.93 32.91 -14.84
N VAL A 33 -21.59 31.80 -14.18
CA VAL A 33 -22.20 31.39 -12.92
C VAL A 33 -21.90 32.49 -11.89
N ALA A 34 -22.96 33.12 -11.37
CA ALA A 34 -22.83 34.13 -10.33
C ALA A 34 -22.08 33.54 -9.12
N VAL A 35 -20.94 34.13 -8.76
CA VAL A 35 -20.24 33.82 -7.53
C VAL A 35 -21.14 34.31 -6.37
N PRO A 36 -21.60 33.44 -5.46
CA PRO A 36 -22.41 33.87 -4.34
C PRO A 36 -21.61 34.84 -3.45
N PRO A 37 -22.27 35.84 -2.83
CA PRO A 37 -21.60 36.82 -1.98
C PRO A 37 -20.89 36.13 -0.81
N PRO A 38 -19.75 36.68 -0.34
CA PRO A 38 -19.04 36.14 0.81
C PRO A 38 -19.98 36.08 2.02
N ALA A 39 -19.91 34.95 2.74
CA ALA A 39 -20.69 34.76 3.96
C ALA A 39 -20.39 35.87 4.98
N PRO A 40 -21.39 36.30 5.77
CA PRO A 40 -21.19 37.31 6.79
C PRO A 40 -20.09 36.89 7.78
N PRO A 41 -19.28 37.84 8.28
CA PRO A 41 -18.04 37.58 9.02
C PRO A 41 -18.21 36.89 10.39
N ASN A 42 -19.43 36.51 10.77
CA ASN A 42 -19.75 35.89 12.06
C ASN A 42 -20.47 34.56 11.86
N ALA A 43 -19.78 33.57 11.28
CA ALA A 43 -20.10 32.18 11.61
C ALA A 43 -19.46 31.90 12.97
N ALA A 44 -20.26 31.42 13.93
CA ALA A 44 -19.76 31.09 15.25
C ALA A 44 -18.55 30.13 15.14
N PRO A 45 -17.48 30.34 15.92
CA PRO A 45 -16.36 29.40 15.95
C PRO A 45 -16.87 28.00 16.28
N VAL A 46 -16.20 26.99 15.71
CA VAL A 46 -16.45 25.56 16.02
C VAL A 46 -16.49 25.42 17.54
N ASP A 47 -17.63 25.00 18.07
CA ASP A 47 -17.75 24.69 19.49
C ASP A 47 -17.08 23.34 19.76
N LEU A 48 -15.75 23.39 19.83
CA LEU A 48 -14.91 22.25 20.20
C LEU A 48 -15.31 21.74 21.60
N ALA A 49 -15.79 22.61 22.49
CA ALA A 49 -16.27 22.24 23.81
C ALA A 49 -17.61 21.48 23.77
N ALA A 50 -18.48 21.73 22.78
CA ALA A 50 -19.66 20.91 22.54
C ALA A 50 -19.30 19.52 22.01
N LEU A 51 -18.32 19.40 21.10
CA LEU A 51 -17.79 18.12 20.64
C LEU A 51 -17.11 17.33 21.79
N GLU A 52 -16.39 18.02 22.67
CA GLU A 52 -15.81 17.46 23.90
C GLU A 52 -16.89 17.08 24.94
N LYS A 53 -18.00 17.83 25.03
CA LYS A 53 -19.13 17.48 25.93
C LYS A 53 -19.89 16.25 25.47
N THR A 54 -20.07 16.01 24.17
CA THR A 54 -20.59 14.72 23.67
C THR A 54 -19.58 13.58 23.85
N ALA A 55 -18.28 13.90 23.95
CA ALA A 55 -17.20 12.97 24.26
C ALA A 55 -17.08 12.61 25.76
N GLY A 56 -17.92 13.21 26.63
CA GLY A 56 -17.97 12.93 28.06
C GLY A 56 -18.57 11.57 28.41
N ARG A 57 -17.93 10.46 28.00
CA ARG A 57 -18.07 9.12 28.59
C ARG A 57 -16.69 8.48 28.63
N HIS A 58 -15.89 8.97 29.57
CA HIS A 58 -14.52 8.53 29.78
C HIS A 58 -14.51 7.06 30.13
N TRP A 59 -13.60 6.34 29.50
CA TRP A 59 -13.27 4.98 29.87
C TRP A 59 -12.88 4.92 31.35
N PRO A 60 -13.34 3.90 32.11
CA PRO A 60 -12.66 3.56 33.35
C PRO A 60 -11.16 3.39 33.09
N LEU A 61 -10.30 4.00 33.92
CA LEU A 61 -8.86 4.13 33.63
C LEU A 61 -8.19 2.78 33.38
N ASP A 62 -8.56 1.77 34.17
CA ASP A 62 -8.14 0.38 34.03
C ASP A 62 -8.55 -0.21 32.68
N ARG A 63 -9.82 -0.01 32.28
CA ARG A 63 -10.33 -0.50 30.98
C ARG A 63 -9.67 0.21 29.81
N ARG A 64 -9.39 1.50 29.92
CA ARG A 64 -8.67 2.28 28.90
C ARG A 64 -7.26 1.75 28.72
N ALA A 65 -6.54 1.57 29.83
CA ALA A 65 -5.18 1.05 29.84
C ALA A 65 -5.12 -0.37 29.25
N ALA A 66 -6.07 -1.24 29.61
CA ALA A 66 -6.18 -2.59 29.06
C ALA A 66 -6.44 -2.57 27.54
N ALA A 67 -7.39 -1.76 27.07
CA ALA A 67 -7.69 -1.64 25.65
C ALA A 67 -6.48 -1.15 24.82
N ILE A 68 -5.74 -0.18 25.36
CA ILE A 68 -4.51 0.31 24.73
C ILE A 68 -3.45 -0.80 24.68
N ALA A 69 -3.22 -1.51 25.79
CA ALA A 69 -2.22 -2.57 25.86
C ALA A 69 -2.55 -3.74 24.92
N GLU A 70 -3.78 -4.24 24.95
CA GLU A 70 -4.26 -5.34 24.11
C GLU A 70 -4.17 -4.99 22.62
N GLY A 71 -4.65 -3.81 22.22
CA GLY A 71 -4.60 -3.42 20.81
C GLY A 71 -3.19 -3.09 20.32
N LYS A 72 -2.30 -2.54 21.16
CA LYS A 72 -0.87 -2.44 20.82
C LYS A 72 -0.24 -3.81 20.59
N ALA A 73 -0.56 -4.79 21.45
CA ALA A 73 -0.08 -6.15 21.28
C ALA A 73 -0.58 -6.77 19.97
N ALA A 74 -1.85 -6.56 19.61
CA ALA A 74 -2.40 -7.01 18.32
C ALA A 74 -1.71 -6.31 17.14
N LEU A 75 -1.64 -4.98 17.12
CA LEU A 75 -1.01 -4.20 16.06
C LEU A 75 0.47 -4.58 15.85
N HIS A 76 1.21 -4.79 16.94
CA HIS A 76 2.60 -5.23 16.91
C HIS A 76 2.72 -6.67 16.38
N ARG A 77 1.93 -7.62 16.91
CA ARG A 77 1.92 -9.03 16.46
C ARG A 77 1.65 -9.15 14.97
N HIS A 78 0.73 -8.34 14.45
CA HIS A 78 0.37 -8.35 13.04
C HIS A 78 1.17 -7.34 12.21
N GLN A 79 2.23 -6.76 12.79
CA GLN A 79 3.23 -5.97 12.10
C GLN A 79 2.65 -4.75 11.35
N CYS A 80 1.60 -4.13 11.88
CA CYS A 80 0.97 -2.97 11.24
C CYS A 80 1.94 -1.77 11.10
N THR A 81 2.93 -1.69 11.99
CA THR A 81 3.99 -0.67 12.00
C THR A 81 5.02 -0.82 10.87
N ARG A 82 4.99 -1.91 10.08
CA ARG A 82 5.82 -2.06 8.87
C ARG A 82 5.45 -1.07 7.77
N CYS A 83 4.20 -0.63 7.79
CA CYS A 83 3.67 0.34 6.85
C CYS A 83 3.27 1.61 7.57
N HIS A 84 2.51 1.50 8.67
CA HIS A 84 1.82 2.63 9.28
C HIS A 84 2.56 3.23 10.48
N THR A 85 2.47 4.55 10.61
CA THR A 85 2.68 5.24 11.88
C THR A 85 1.45 5.04 12.78
N LEU A 86 1.67 4.73 14.06
CA LEU A 86 0.64 4.43 15.06
C LEU A 86 1.03 4.99 16.44
N ASP A 87 0.07 5.53 17.19
CA ASP A 87 0.33 6.16 18.50
C ASP A 87 0.93 5.22 19.55
N GLY A 88 2.08 5.62 20.10
CA GLY A 88 2.71 4.89 21.19
C GLY A 88 3.16 3.46 20.83
N LEU A 89 3.29 3.16 19.54
CA LEU A 89 4.01 1.99 19.04
C LEU A 89 5.35 2.46 18.47
N PRO A 90 6.44 1.71 18.69
CA PRO A 90 7.74 2.07 18.15
C PRO A 90 7.67 2.03 16.63
N SER A 91 8.13 3.10 16.01
CA SER A 91 8.27 3.11 14.57
C SER A 91 9.48 2.25 14.17
N HIS A 92 9.35 1.44 13.13
CA HIS A 92 10.46 0.63 12.68
C HIS A 92 11.58 1.51 12.10
N GLY A 93 12.82 1.03 12.27
CA GLY A 93 13.96 1.59 11.56
C GLY A 93 13.78 1.43 10.05
N ARG A 94 14.43 2.29 9.28
CA ARG A 94 14.32 2.34 7.81
C ARG A 94 14.38 0.96 7.11
N PRO A 95 15.23 -0.01 7.51
CA PRO A 95 15.27 -1.32 6.84
C PRO A 95 13.99 -2.16 6.98
N ASN A 96 13.18 -1.88 8.00
CA ASN A 96 12.00 -2.66 8.37
C ASN A 96 10.69 -1.88 8.15
N ASP A 97 10.77 -0.76 7.43
CA ASP A 97 9.65 0.12 7.07
C ASP A 97 9.72 0.42 5.57
N CYS A 98 8.74 -0.12 4.83
CA CYS A 98 8.75 -0.07 3.37
C CYS A 98 8.76 1.38 2.86
N VAL A 99 7.93 2.24 3.45
CA VAL A 99 7.78 3.63 3.00
C VAL A 99 9.02 4.45 3.32
N LYS A 100 9.57 4.33 4.53
CA LYS A 100 10.80 5.05 4.89
C LYS A 100 11.99 4.63 4.05
N CYS A 101 12.10 3.34 3.72
CA CYS A 101 13.17 2.87 2.84
C CYS A 101 13.02 3.46 1.43
N HIS A 102 11.82 3.36 0.85
CA HIS A 102 11.59 3.79 -0.53
C HIS A 102 11.72 5.30 -0.69
N THR A 103 11.12 6.08 0.21
CA THR A 103 11.24 7.55 0.22
C THR A 103 12.67 8.02 0.44
N PHE A 104 13.42 7.34 1.32
CA PHE A 104 14.85 7.61 1.49
C PHE A 104 15.63 7.38 0.20
N LEU A 105 15.43 6.23 -0.44
CA LEU A 105 16.14 5.89 -1.69
C LEU A 105 15.78 6.89 -2.79
N LEU A 106 14.50 7.19 -3.00
CA LEU A 106 14.06 8.16 -4.01
C LEU A 106 14.61 9.58 -3.78
N ASP A 107 14.90 9.96 -2.54
CA ASP A 107 15.50 11.25 -2.21
C ASP A 107 17.03 11.27 -2.32
N LEU A 108 17.70 10.10 -2.45
CA LEU A 108 19.16 10.04 -2.56
C LEU A 108 19.75 10.89 -3.69
N PRO A 109 19.16 10.97 -4.91
CA PRO A 109 19.65 11.86 -5.95
C PRO A 109 19.71 13.35 -5.54
N ASN A 110 18.90 13.77 -4.57
CA ASN A 110 18.93 15.13 -4.00
C ASN A 110 19.99 15.29 -2.90
N GLN A 111 20.69 14.21 -2.52
CA GLN A 111 21.71 14.16 -1.47
C GLN A 111 23.07 13.70 -2.04
N PRO A 112 23.75 14.49 -2.88
CA PRO A 112 24.88 14.03 -3.69
C PRO A 112 26.03 13.41 -2.89
N LYS A 113 26.37 13.96 -1.71
CA LYS A 113 27.41 13.40 -0.84
C LYS A 113 27.04 11.99 -0.35
N ARG A 114 25.78 11.82 0.07
CA ARG A 114 25.26 10.55 0.59
C ARG A 114 25.09 9.53 -0.53
N TYR A 115 24.62 9.99 -1.68
CA TYR A 115 24.54 9.22 -2.90
C TYR A 115 25.90 8.63 -3.25
N GLN A 116 26.93 9.47 -3.38
CA GLN A 116 28.30 9.07 -3.71
C GLN A 116 28.89 8.11 -2.67
N ASP A 117 28.66 8.36 -1.38
CA ASP A 117 29.11 7.45 -0.31
C ASP A 117 28.50 6.06 -0.45
N ILE A 118 27.17 5.96 -0.61
CA ILE A 118 26.48 4.68 -0.82
C ILE A 118 26.93 4.01 -2.11
N ALA A 119 27.01 4.76 -3.21
CA ALA A 119 27.46 4.26 -4.50
C ALA A 119 28.92 3.75 -4.45
N SER A 120 29.80 4.39 -3.69
CA SER A 120 31.19 3.96 -3.53
C SER A 120 31.29 2.64 -2.77
N ARG A 121 30.45 2.44 -1.75
CA ARG A 121 30.42 1.22 -0.93
C ARG A 121 29.71 0.07 -1.64
N HIS A 122 28.66 0.38 -2.40
CA HIS A 122 27.74 -0.62 -2.92
C HIS A 122 27.81 -0.83 -4.44
N GLY A 123 28.18 0.20 -5.18
CA GLY A 123 28.24 0.25 -6.65
C GLY A 123 27.16 1.17 -7.22
N GLU A 124 27.54 2.03 -8.15
CA GLU A 124 26.63 2.99 -8.81
C GLU A 124 25.49 2.30 -9.57
N ALA A 125 25.82 1.33 -10.43
CA ALA A 125 24.84 0.60 -11.23
C ALA A 125 23.76 -0.10 -10.38
N ILE A 126 24.15 -0.51 -9.18
CA ILE A 126 23.27 -1.15 -8.21
C ILE A 126 22.26 -0.14 -7.68
N LEU A 127 22.75 1.03 -7.23
CA LEU A 127 21.90 2.08 -6.70
C LEU A 127 20.92 2.59 -7.76
N GLN A 128 21.40 2.81 -8.99
CA GLN A 128 20.55 3.20 -10.12
C GLN A 128 19.44 2.19 -10.41
N ARG A 129 19.75 0.88 -10.35
CA ARG A 129 18.74 -0.16 -10.50
C ARG A 129 17.67 -0.11 -9.41
N TYR A 130 18.03 0.16 -8.15
CA TYR A 130 17.00 0.34 -7.11
C TYR A 130 16.11 1.53 -7.44
N LEU A 131 16.70 2.68 -7.72
CA LEU A 131 15.95 3.89 -8.07
C LEU A 131 15.01 3.69 -9.27
N SER A 132 15.42 2.91 -10.26
CA SER A 132 14.60 2.63 -11.43
C SER A 132 13.40 1.72 -11.14
N ASN A 133 13.35 1.02 -10.01
CA ASN A 133 12.29 0.06 -9.67
C ASN A 133 11.39 0.51 -8.48
N LEU A 134 11.66 1.67 -7.89
CA LEU A 134 10.88 2.21 -6.77
C LEU A 134 9.62 2.93 -7.25
N GLU A 135 8.56 2.16 -7.41
CA GLU A 135 7.24 2.68 -7.82
C GLU A 135 6.20 2.61 -6.71
N HIS A 136 6.32 1.60 -5.83
CA HIS A 136 5.28 1.26 -4.86
C HIS A 136 5.62 1.68 -3.43
N LEU A 137 4.60 1.74 -2.57
CA LEU A 137 4.74 2.00 -1.13
C LEU A 137 5.52 3.31 -0.85
N LEU A 138 5.23 4.35 -1.62
CA LEU A 138 5.85 5.67 -1.46
C LEU A 138 5.11 6.53 -0.43
N GLN A 139 3.85 6.20 -0.19
CA GLN A 139 3.01 6.76 0.84
C GLN A 139 2.08 5.67 1.36
N VAL A 140 1.82 5.72 2.66
CA VAL A 140 0.67 5.05 3.27
C VAL A 140 0.01 6.02 4.26
N PRO A 141 -1.23 5.74 4.69
CA PRO A 141 -1.89 6.57 5.69
C PRO A 141 -1.16 6.50 7.04
N ASP A 142 -0.94 7.67 7.64
CA ASP A 142 -0.70 7.79 9.07
C ASP A 142 -2.00 7.42 9.81
N LEU A 143 -1.90 6.47 10.75
CA LEU A 143 -3.03 5.99 11.53
C LEU A 143 -3.04 6.57 12.95
N SER A 144 -2.12 7.49 13.27
CA SER A 144 -2.14 8.25 14.51
C SER A 144 -3.44 9.04 14.61
N ARG A 145 -4.05 9.03 15.80
CA ARG A 145 -5.35 9.63 16.10
C ARG A 145 -6.50 9.19 15.19
N LEU A 146 -6.37 8.07 14.46
CA LEU A 146 -7.38 7.64 13.51
C LEU A 146 -8.78 7.51 14.13
N GLY A 147 -8.88 7.06 15.39
CA GLY A 147 -10.14 6.92 16.12
C GLY A 147 -10.90 8.24 16.36
N ALA A 148 -10.23 9.39 16.30
CA ALA A 148 -10.87 10.70 16.40
C ALA A 148 -11.54 11.13 15.08
N ARG A 149 -11.14 10.51 13.96
CA ARG A 149 -11.62 10.83 12.61
C ARG A 149 -12.55 9.77 12.05
N VAL A 150 -12.22 8.51 12.29
CA VAL A 150 -12.89 7.34 11.73
C VAL A 150 -13.46 6.52 12.88
N ARG A 151 -14.70 6.08 12.71
CA ARG A 151 -15.44 5.29 13.67
C ARG A 151 -14.68 4.00 14.05
N PRO A 152 -14.35 3.79 15.33
CA PRO A 152 -13.59 2.60 15.73
C PRO A 152 -14.25 1.26 15.38
N ASP A 153 -15.58 1.16 15.46
CA ASP A 153 -16.33 -0.03 15.03
C ASP A 153 -16.16 -0.32 13.53
N TRP A 154 -16.06 0.74 12.72
CA TRP A 154 -15.79 0.60 11.29
C TRP A 154 -14.34 0.19 11.03
N ILE A 155 -13.37 0.72 11.79
CA ILE A 155 -11.95 0.34 11.66
C ILE A 155 -11.78 -1.17 11.85
N GLY A 156 -12.42 -1.75 12.88
CA GLY A 156 -12.38 -3.20 13.14
C GLY A 156 -12.96 -4.04 12.00
N ARG A 157 -14.06 -3.57 11.37
CA ARG A 157 -14.63 -4.22 10.18
C ARG A 157 -13.73 -4.08 8.94
N TYR A 158 -13.19 -2.89 8.72
CA TYR A 158 -12.34 -2.59 7.56
C TYR A 158 -11.04 -3.38 7.56
N VAL A 159 -10.36 -3.51 8.70
CA VAL A 159 -9.08 -4.25 8.74
C VAL A 159 -9.27 -5.76 8.49
N LYS A 160 -10.46 -6.29 8.77
CA LYS A 160 -10.86 -7.68 8.52
C LYS A 160 -11.20 -7.95 7.05
N ASP A 161 -11.92 -7.03 6.42
CA ASP A 161 -12.34 -7.11 5.03
C ASP A 161 -11.98 -5.79 4.30
N PRO A 162 -10.68 -5.51 4.11
CA PRO A 162 -10.23 -4.24 3.55
C PRO A 162 -10.59 -4.18 2.09
N PHE A 163 -10.95 -3.01 1.59
CA PHE A 163 -11.33 -2.77 0.19
C PHE A 163 -10.73 -1.47 -0.30
N ASP A 164 -10.84 -1.23 -1.60
CA ASP A 164 -10.33 0.02 -2.16
C ASP A 164 -11.10 1.23 -1.63
N LEU A 165 -10.39 1.98 -0.80
CA LEU A 165 -10.86 3.23 -0.23
C LEU A 165 -10.23 4.43 -0.95
N ARG A 166 -9.13 4.22 -1.69
CA ARG A 166 -8.26 5.27 -2.24
C ARG A 166 -7.96 4.94 -3.70
N PRO A 167 -8.88 5.30 -4.62
CA PRO A 167 -8.79 4.89 -6.02
C PRO A 167 -7.60 5.50 -6.78
N HIS A 168 -6.88 6.44 -6.16
CA HIS A 168 -5.67 7.04 -6.71
C HIS A 168 -4.38 6.36 -6.23
N ALA A 169 -4.44 5.49 -5.22
CA ALA A 169 -3.30 4.68 -4.81
C ALA A 169 -3.23 3.39 -5.63
N SER A 170 -2.03 3.04 -6.09
CA SER A 170 -1.78 1.72 -6.69
C SER A 170 -1.82 0.61 -5.65
N GLU A 171 -1.50 0.95 -4.40
CA GLU A 171 -1.51 0.05 -3.25
C GLU A 171 -2.85 0.10 -2.51
N SER A 172 -3.27 -1.06 -2.02
CA SER A 172 -4.44 -1.20 -1.17
C SER A 172 -4.08 -1.78 0.18
N MET A 173 -4.99 -1.62 1.14
CA MET A 173 -4.82 -2.26 2.44
C MET A 173 -4.86 -3.78 2.26
N ILE A 174 -3.81 -4.45 2.74
CA ILE A 174 -3.65 -5.89 2.60
C ILE A 174 -4.75 -6.65 3.33
N ARG A 175 -5.22 -7.76 2.74
CA ARG A 175 -6.11 -8.69 3.41
C ARG A 175 -5.36 -9.37 4.56
N THR A 176 -5.86 -9.20 5.79
CA THR A 176 -5.28 -9.82 6.98
C THR A 176 -6.05 -11.10 7.36
N ALA A 177 -5.41 -11.96 8.15
CA ALA A 177 -6.06 -13.11 8.77
C ALA A 177 -6.28 -12.88 10.28
N LEU A 178 -6.77 -11.67 10.64
CA LEU A 178 -7.10 -11.31 12.01
C LEU A 178 -8.34 -12.08 12.51
N THR A 179 -8.28 -12.55 13.73
CA THR A 179 -9.44 -13.10 14.44
C THR A 179 -10.42 -11.99 14.83
N HIS A 180 -11.67 -12.36 15.14
CA HIS A 180 -12.65 -11.41 15.67
C HIS A 180 -12.15 -10.74 16.96
N ALA A 181 -11.50 -11.51 17.86
CA ALA A 181 -10.92 -10.95 19.08
C ALA A 181 -9.88 -9.85 18.76
N GLU A 182 -8.98 -10.10 17.80
CA GLU A 182 -7.96 -9.13 17.41
C GLU A 182 -8.55 -7.90 16.72
N THR A 183 -9.56 -8.06 15.84
CA THR A 183 -10.23 -6.90 15.22
C THR A 183 -10.94 -6.03 16.26
N LYS A 184 -11.49 -6.67 17.31
CA LYS A 184 -12.10 -5.97 18.45
C LYS A 184 -11.04 -5.23 19.27
N GLN A 185 -9.91 -5.87 19.57
CA GLN A 185 -8.79 -5.23 20.29
C GLN A 185 -8.27 -4.00 19.54
N ILE A 186 -8.11 -4.10 18.21
CA ILE A 186 -7.68 -2.98 17.36
C ILE A 186 -8.70 -1.83 17.38
N ALA A 187 -9.99 -2.13 17.24
CA ALA A 187 -11.06 -1.13 17.31
C ALA A 187 -11.05 -0.41 18.68
N ARG A 188 -10.99 -1.17 19.78
CA ARG A 188 -10.94 -0.63 21.14
C ARG A 188 -9.70 0.22 21.38
N TYR A 189 -8.55 -0.16 20.82
CA TYR A 189 -7.33 0.65 20.90
C TYR A 189 -7.51 2.03 20.26
N PHE A 190 -8.03 2.10 19.02
CA PHE A 190 -8.25 3.40 18.38
C PHE A 190 -9.27 4.24 19.13
N ALA A 191 -10.30 3.61 19.69
CA ALA A 191 -11.27 4.28 20.54
C ALA A 191 -10.63 4.85 21.81
N ALA A 192 -9.86 4.02 22.54
CA ALA A 192 -9.21 4.41 23.78
C ALA A 192 -8.16 5.50 23.56
N VAL A 193 -7.31 5.38 22.53
CA VAL A 193 -6.30 6.41 22.19
C VAL A 193 -6.96 7.75 21.87
N ALA A 194 -8.05 7.74 21.10
CA ALA A 194 -8.80 8.94 20.75
C ALA A 194 -9.75 9.43 21.87
N ASP A 195 -9.87 8.67 22.95
CA ASP A 195 -10.81 8.89 24.06
C ASP A 195 -12.27 9.06 23.61
N VAL A 196 -12.69 8.22 22.65
CA VAL A 196 -14.08 8.13 22.17
C VAL A 196 -14.74 6.86 22.75
N PRO A 197 -16.08 6.73 22.71
CA PRO A 197 -16.79 5.60 23.31
C PRO A 197 -16.26 4.22 22.89
N ASP A 198 -16.16 3.28 23.84
CA ASP A 198 -15.74 1.90 23.58
C ASP A 198 -16.75 1.20 22.65
N PRO A 199 -16.37 0.80 21.42
CA PRO A 199 -17.28 0.08 20.51
C PRO A 199 -17.70 -1.30 21.01
N ALA A 200 -17.06 -1.81 22.07
CA ALA A 200 -17.39 -3.07 22.71
C ALA A 200 -18.29 -2.93 23.95
N ALA A 201 -18.58 -1.70 24.39
CA ALA A 201 -19.44 -1.47 25.55
C ALA A 201 -20.92 -1.76 25.21
N PRO A 202 -21.71 -2.34 26.13
CA PRO A 202 -23.13 -2.61 25.91
C PRO A 202 -23.95 -1.36 25.52
N GLU A 203 -23.58 -0.21 26.06
CA GLU A 203 -24.21 1.09 25.82
C GLU A 203 -23.70 1.80 24.57
N PHE A 204 -22.78 1.20 23.81
CA PHE A 204 -22.26 1.80 22.59
C PHE A 204 -23.38 1.99 21.57
N ALA A 205 -23.63 3.26 21.25
CA ALA A 205 -24.49 3.66 20.17
C ALA A 205 -23.71 4.60 19.26
N ALA A 206 -23.65 4.25 17.98
CA ALA A 206 -23.09 5.14 16.99
C ALA A 206 -23.97 6.37 16.79
N GLU A 207 -23.36 7.51 16.46
CA GLU A 207 -24.09 8.70 16.08
C GLU A 207 -25.00 8.40 14.88
N ALA A 208 -26.29 8.75 15.02
CA ALA A 208 -27.28 8.56 13.99
C ALA A 208 -26.96 9.43 12.76
N PRO A 209 -27.25 8.97 11.53
CA PRO A 209 -27.09 9.81 10.34
C PRO A 209 -27.93 11.09 10.45
N PRO A 210 -27.54 12.18 9.76
CA PRO A 210 -28.34 13.39 9.75
C PRO A 210 -29.73 13.10 9.14
N PRO A 211 -30.79 13.83 9.52
CA PRO A 211 -32.11 13.69 8.92
C PRO A 211 -32.04 13.82 7.39
N LYS A 212 -32.96 13.14 6.68
CA LYS A 212 -32.99 13.21 5.22
C LYS A 212 -33.24 14.67 4.77
N PRO A 213 -32.31 15.28 4.02
CA PRO A 213 -32.43 16.66 3.55
C PRO A 213 -33.43 16.77 2.40
N SER A 214 -33.85 18.00 2.09
CA SER A 214 -34.65 18.26 0.89
C SER A 214 -33.83 18.06 -0.39
N PRO A 215 -34.47 17.79 -1.55
CA PRO A 215 -33.78 17.69 -2.83
C PRO A 215 -32.94 18.93 -3.17
N GLU A 216 -33.42 20.12 -2.82
CA GLU A 216 -32.73 21.40 -3.08
C GLU A 216 -31.43 21.48 -2.28
N ARG A 217 -31.46 21.04 -1.00
CA ARG A 217 -30.28 21.00 -0.15
C ARG A 217 -29.25 19.97 -0.64
N LEU A 218 -29.70 18.84 -1.18
CA LEU A 218 -28.80 17.88 -1.84
C LEU A 218 -28.16 18.45 -3.10
N ALA A 219 -28.94 19.16 -3.93
CA ALA A 219 -28.42 19.83 -5.11
C ALA A 219 -27.38 20.90 -4.73
N GLN A 220 -27.64 21.67 -3.67
CA GLN A 220 -26.70 22.64 -3.11
C GLN A 220 -25.40 21.97 -2.65
N GLY A 221 -25.48 20.84 -1.94
CA GLY A 221 -24.30 20.09 -1.50
C GLY A 221 -23.46 19.57 -2.67
N LYS A 222 -24.10 19.04 -3.72
CA LYS A 222 -23.40 18.64 -4.94
C LYS A 222 -22.69 19.82 -5.62
N ALA A 223 -23.36 20.98 -5.70
CA ALA A 223 -22.78 22.19 -6.27
C ALA A 223 -21.60 22.72 -5.44
N LEU A 224 -21.71 22.69 -4.11
CA LEU A 224 -20.61 23.04 -3.20
C LEU A 224 -19.41 22.10 -3.36
N PHE A 225 -19.65 20.81 -3.57
CA PHE A 225 -18.58 19.83 -3.79
C PHE A 225 -17.75 20.19 -5.03
N ALA A 226 -18.42 20.56 -6.11
CA ALA A 226 -17.77 21.02 -7.33
C ALA A 226 -17.07 22.37 -7.12
N SER A 227 -17.73 23.36 -6.55
CA SER A 227 -17.17 24.72 -6.44
C SER A 227 -15.99 24.84 -5.49
N LYS A 228 -15.93 24.01 -4.43
CA LYS A 228 -14.82 23.96 -3.48
C LYS A 228 -13.69 23.03 -3.93
N ALA A 229 -13.71 22.61 -5.20
CA ALA A 229 -12.69 21.81 -5.86
C ALA A 229 -12.43 20.44 -5.19
N CYS A 230 -13.40 19.88 -4.47
CA CYS A 230 -13.26 18.58 -3.79
C CYS A 230 -12.89 17.46 -4.79
N ALA A 231 -13.46 17.53 -6.00
CA ALA A 231 -13.22 16.60 -7.11
C ALA A 231 -11.80 16.65 -7.70
N THR A 232 -10.96 17.63 -7.33
CA THR A 232 -9.54 17.65 -7.72
C THR A 232 -8.71 16.56 -7.04
N CYS A 233 -9.21 16.04 -5.91
CA CYS A 233 -8.52 15.01 -5.13
C CYS A 233 -9.41 13.80 -4.87
N HIS A 234 -10.72 13.99 -4.66
CA HIS A 234 -11.62 12.95 -4.21
C HIS A 234 -12.56 12.45 -5.32
N ALA A 235 -12.71 11.13 -5.42
CA ALA A 235 -13.83 10.51 -6.09
C ALA A 235 -15.08 10.47 -5.19
N PHE A 236 -16.27 10.38 -5.80
CA PHE A 236 -17.53 10.08 -5.12
C PHE A 236 -18.31 9.02 -5.91
N GLY A 237 -17.92 7.75 -5.73
CA GLY A 237 -18.43 6.63 -6.52
C GLY A 237 -18.28 6.90 -8.02
N THR A 238 -19.38 6.75 -8.75
CA THR A 238 -19.47 6.96 -10.22
C THR A 238 -19.83 8.39 -10.63
N VAL A 239 -19.94 9.33 -9.68
CA VAL A 239 -20.34 10.71 -10.01
C VAL A 239 -19.20 11.44 -10.70
N ALA A 240 -19.44 11.84 -11.95
CA ALA A 240 -18.51 12.64 -12.73
C ALA A 240 -18.57 14.13 -12.33
N PHE A 241 -17.39 14.73 -12.25
CA PHE A 241 -17.18 16.17 -12.09
C PHE A 241 -16.18 16.63 -13.16
N ASP A 242 -16.23 17.91 -13.54
CA ASP A 242 -15.34 18.45 -14.56
C ASP A 242 -13.88 18.53 -14.08
N GLN A 243 -13.68 18.73 -12.77
CA GLN A 243 -12.34 18.69 -12.18
C GLN A 243 -11.82 17.26 -12.17
N LYS A 244 -10.55 17.10 -12.56
CA LYS A 244 -9.85 15.83 -12.52
C LYS A 244 -8.60 15.95 -11.65
N PRO A 245 -8.24 14.89 -10.92
CA PRO A 245 -6.94 14.79 -10.28
C PRO A 245 -5.81 14.92 -11.31
N ALA A 246 -4.68 15.47 -10.87
CA ALA A 246 -3.45 15.42 -11.65
C ALA A 246 -3.08 13.96 -11.93
N ALA A 247 -2.55 13.71 -13.13
CA ALA A 247 -2.07 12.38 -13.50
C ALA A 247 -0.94 11.97 -12.53
N PRO A 248 -0.92 10.70 -12.07
CA PRO A 248 0.15 10.20 -11.22
C PRO A 248 1.49 10.30 -11.97
N VAL A 249 2.53 10.71 -11.25
CA VAL A 249 3.89 10.74 -11.78
C VAL A 249 4.67 9.57 -11.18
N ARG A 250 5.21 8.70 -12.04
CA ARG A 250 5.99 7.53 -11.62
C ARG A 250 7.10 7.93 -10.63
N GLY A 251 7.18 7.21 -9.51
CA GLY A 251 8.19 7.46 -8.48
C GLY A 251 7.99 8.77 -7.71
N LYS A 252 6.84 9.44 -7.84
CA LYS A 252 6.54 10.68 -7.11
C LYS A 252 5.22 10.57 -6.34
N PRO A 253 5.26 10.61 -5.01
CA PRO A 253 4.07 10.60 -4.19
C PRO A 253 3.21 11.86 -4.41
N SER A 254 1.88 11.70 -4.46
CA SER A 254 0.90 12.78 -4.54
C SER A 254 -0.06 12.75 -3.34
N PRO A 255 -0.50 13.91 -2.81
CA PRO A 255 -1.57 13.94 -1.81
C PRO A 255 -2.86 13.24 -2.28
N ASN A 256 -3.10 13.20 -3.60
CA ASN A 256 -4.25 12.53 -4.19
C ASN A 256 -4.23 11.03 -3.95
N ASP A 257 -3.05 10.40 -3.85
CA ASP A 257 -2.90 8.96 -3.57
C ASP A 257 -3.63 8.60 -2.26
N LEU A 258 -3.63 9.51 -1.28
CA LEU A 258 -4.25 9.29 0.03
C LEU A 258 -5.70 9.77 0.12
N ALA A 259 -6.23 10.42 -0.91
CA ALA A 259 -7.58 10.95 -0.93
C ALA A 259 -8.62 9.82 -1.08
N PRO A 260 -9.50 9.60 -0.09
CA PRO A 260 -10.47 8.52 -0.16
C PRO A 260 -11.60 8.81 -1.15
N ASN A 261 -12.19 7.74 -1.69
CA ASN A 261 -13.52 7.78 -2.30
C ASN A 261 -14.55 8.14 -1.22
N LEU A 262 -15.21 9.29 -1.38
CA LEU A 262 -16.06 9.88 -0.36
C LEU A 262 -17.45 9.24 -0.26
N ARG A 263 -17.81 8.31 -1.16
CA ARG A 263 -19.05 7.53 -1.04
C ARG A 263 -19.14 6.72 0.27
N PHE A 264 -17.97 6.40 0.85
CA PHE A 264 -17.84 5.61 2.06
C PHE A 264 -17.87 6.45 3.34
N VAL A 265 -17.97 7.77 3.24
CA VAL A 265 -17.97 8.67 4.41
C VAL A 265 -19.10 8.31 5.37
N ARG A 266 -20.31 8.07 4.84
CA ARG A 266 -21.51 7.71 5.63
C ARG A 266 -21.34 6.48 6.51
N ASP A 267 -20.52 5.52 6.08
CA ASP A 267 -20.30 4.27 6.82
C ASP A 267 -19.21 4.39 7.89
N ARG A 268 -18.26 5.31 7.68
CA ARG A 268 -16.97 5.29 8.38
C ARG A 268 -16.69 6.47 9.28
N MET A 269 -17.39 7.59 9.10
CA MET A 269 -17.21 8.79 9.93
C MET A 269 -18.51 9.13 10.66
N ALA A 270 -18.39 9.71 11.85
CA ALA A 270 -19.55 10.28 12.54
C ALA A 270 -19.96 11.59 11.84
N PRO A 271 -21.27 11.89 11.69
CA PRO A 271 -21.75 13.10 11.02
C PRO A 271 -21.15 14.40 11.59
N SER A 272 -21.07 14.52 12.92
CA SER A 272 -20.43 15.64 13.61
C SER A 272 -18.95 15.80 13.25
N VAL A 273 -18.21 14.69 13.22
CA VAL A 273 -16.78 14.65 12.86
C VAL A 273 -16.57 15.04 11.39
N VAL A 274 -17.48 14.69 10.49
CA VAL A 274 -17.40 15.12 9.08
C VAL A 274 -17.48 16.64 8.96
N VAL A 275 -18.35 17.30 9.71
CA VAL A 275 -18.45 18.77 9.70
C VAL A 275 -17.17 19.40 10.24
N ALA A 276 -16.68 18.92 11.39
CA ALA A 276 -15.42 19.40 11.96
C ALA A 276 -14.25 19.23 10.99
N TRP A 277 -14.17 18.08 10.31
CA TRP A 277 -13.16 17.79 9.29
C TRP A 277 -13.27 18.73 8.08
N LEU A 278 -14.47 18.98 7.56
CA LEU A 278 -14.68 19.87 6.41
C LEU A 278 -14.31 21.33 6.73
N VAL A 279 -14.59 21.80 7.94
CA VAL A 279 -14.25 23.17 8.38
C VAL A 279 -12.75 23.32 8.62
N ASN A 280 -12.14 22.39 9.37
CA ASN A 280 -10.73 22.46 9.72
C ASN A 280 -10.14 21.05 9.93
N PRO A 281 -9.61 20.40 8.87
CA PRO A 281 -9.01 19.07 8.98
C PRO A 281 -7.88 19.01 10.03
N GLN A 282 -7.08 20.08 10.12
CA GLN A 282 -5.92 20.16 11.01
C GLN A 282 -6.28 20.25 12.49
N SER A 283 -7.49 20.67 12.86
CA SER A 283 -7.93 20.60 14.28
C SER A 283 -8.30 19.19 14.70
N VAL A 284 -8.70 18.33 13.76
CA VAL A 284 -8.98 16.91 14.02
C VAL A 284 -7.69 16.09 13.99
N GLN A 285 -6.85 16.32 12.97
CA GLN A 285 -5.56 15.64 12.80
C GLN A 285 -4.51 16.67 12.33
N ALA A 286 -3.53 16.98 13.18
CA ALA A 286 -2.60 18.10 12.96
C ALA A 286 -1.81 18.01 11.62
N ASP A 287 -1.46 16.81 11.18
CA ASP A 287 -0.71 16.55 9.95
C ASP A 287 -1.60 16.29 8.71
N ALA A 288 -2.92 16.53 8.83
CA ALA A 288 -3.88 16.35 7.75
C ALA A 288 -3.45 17.07 6.47
N LYS A 289 -3.38 16.31 5.37
CA LYS A 289 -3.01 16.81 4.04
C LYS A 289 -4.14 17.54 3.32
N MET A 290 -5.40 17.30 3.73
CA MET A 290 -6.54 18.04 3.20
C MET A 290 -6.43 19.51 3.64
N PRO A 291 -6.43 20.48 2.72
CA PRO A 291 -6.30 21.89 3.07
C PRO A 291 -7.58 22.42 3.73
N ARG A 292 -7.47 23.58 4.39
CA ARG A 292 -8.65 24.36 4.79
C ARG A 292 -9.27 24.99 3.56
N LEU A 293 -10.48 24.59 3.22
CA LEU A 293 -11.21 25.05 2.02
C LEU A 293 -12.02 26.34 2.24
N GLY A 294 -11.92 26.94 3.43
CA GLY A 294 -12.71 28.13 3.79
C GLY A 294 -14.21 27.86 3.79
N LEU A 295 -14.62 26.65 4.20
CA LEU A 295 -16.02 26.30 4.41
C LEU A 295 -16.51 26.90 5.71
N THR A 296 -17.68 27.55 5.65
CA THR A 296 -18.46 27.89 6.83
C THR A 296 -19.08 26.63 7.43
N GLN A 297 -19.49 26.70 8.70
CA GLN A 297 -20.24 25.64 9.37
C GLN A 297 -21.47 25.19 8.56
N GLY A 298 -22.27 26.15 8.06
CA GLY A 298 -23.47 25.86 7.28
C GLY A 298 -23.17 25.16 5.95
N GLU A 299 -22.13 25.60 5.21
CA GLU A 299 -21.71 24.90 3.98
C GLU A 299 -21.21 23.48 4.29
N ALA A 300 -20.47 23.29 5.38
CA ALA A 300 -19.99 21.98 5.81
C ALA A 300 -21.13 21.03 6.20
N GLU A 301 -22.19 21.54 6.81
CA GLU A 301 -23.40 20.76 7.10
C GLU A 301 -24.17 20.38 5.83
N VAL A 302 -24.31 21.30 4.87
CA VAL A 302 -24.92 21.01 3.56
C VAL A 302 -24.12 19.94 2.80
N LEU A 303 -22.79 20.05 2.81
CA LEU A 303 -21.89 19.05 2.23
C LEU A 303 -21.98 17.70 2.94
N ARG A 304 -22.01 17.68 4.28
CA ARG A 304 -22.24 16.45 5.07
C ARG A 304 -23.55 15.79 4.66
N ASP A 305 -24.64 16.56 4.57
CA ASP A 305 -25.95 16.00 4.24
C ASP A 305 -25.93 15.37 2.84
N TRP A 306 -25.27 16.00 1.87
CA TRP A 306 -25.04 15.40 0.56
C TRP A 306 -24.17 14.13 0.63
N LEU A 307 -23.05 14.14 1.34
CA LEU A 307 -22.17 12.97 1.49
C LEU A 307 -22.86 11.78 2.18
N PHE A 308 -23.84 12.03 3.05
CA PHE A 308 -24.58 10.98 3.77
C PHE A 308 -25.77 10.42 3.00
N HIS A 309 -26.41 11.23 2.16
CA HIS A 309 -27.68 10.87 1.51
C HIS A 309 -27.59 10.75 -0.01
N ALA A 310 -26.52 11.24 -0.64
CA ALA A 310 -26.27 10.97 -2.05
C ALA A 310 -25.86 9.50 -2.22
N ASP A 311 -26.53 8.83 -3.16
CA ASP A 311 -26.31 7.42 -3.44
C ASP A 311 -25.82 7.27 -4.88
N PRO A 312 -24.50 7.30 -5.12
CA PRO A 312 -23.97 7.10 -6.45
C PRO A 312 -24.30 5.68 -6.92
N ALA A 313 -24.87 5.56 -8.11
CA ALA A 313 -25.23 4.27 -8.66
C ALA A 313 -23.98 3.40 -8.84
N LEU A 314 -24.04 2.17 -8.33
CA LEU A 314 -23.01 1.16 -8.58
C LEU A 314 -23.16 0.65 -10.01
N GLN A 315 -22.04 0.56 -10.72
CA GLN A 315 -21.98 -0.15 -11.99
C GLN A 315 -22.03 -1.66 -11.75
N PRO A 316 -22.47 -2.45 -12.73
CA PRO A 316 -22.25 -3.89 -12.70
C PRO A 316 -20.76 -4.18 -12.50
N ALA A 317 -20.44 -5.06 -11.55
CA ALA A 317 -19.07 -5.51 -11.39
C ALA A 317 -18.58 -6.09 -12.72
N PRO A 318 -17.37 -5.71 -13.19
CA PRO A 318 -16.78 -6.37 -14.34
C PRO A 318 -16.75 -7.88 -14.11
N THR A 319 -17.08 -8.66 -15.14
CA THR A 319 -16.88 -10.11 -15.07
C THR A 319 -15.42 -10.35 -14.69
N ALA A 320 -15.22 -11.11 -13.60
CA ALA A 320 -13.87 -11.44 -13.18
C ALA A 320 -13.12 -12.07 -14.35
N LEU A 321 -11.90 -11.59 -14.61
CA LEU A 321 -11.04 -12.26 -15.58
C LEU A 321 -10.96 -13.72 -15.18
N PRO A 322 -11.16 -14.65 -16.12
CA PRO A 322 -11.09 -16.06 -15.79
C PRO A 322 -9.69 -16.35 -15.27
N ALA A 323 -9.60 -17.29 -14.33
CA ALA A 323 -8.35 -17.70 -13.70
C ALA A 323 -7.43 -18.45 -14.69
N VAL A 324 -7.03 -17.77 -15.76
CA VAL A 324 -6.32 -18.30 -16.91
C VAL A 324 -4.90 -17.77 -16.91
N LEU A 325 -3.96 -18.67 -17.17
CA LEU A 325 -2.56 -18.31 -17.33
C LEU A 325 -2.33 -17.65 -18.68
N PRO A 326 -1.61 -16.51 -18.73
CA PRO A 326 -1.13 -15.99 -19.99
C PRO A 326 -0.20 -17.00 -20.67
N PRO A 327 -0.02 -16.90 -22.00
CA PRO A 327 0.93 -17.73 -22.72
C PRO A 327 2.33 -17.64 -22.11
N ALA A 328 3.02 -18.78 -22.04
CA ALA A 328 4.43 -18.81 -21.68
C ALA A 328 5.25 -18.08 -22.75
N ALA A 329 6.32 -17.40 -22.33
CA ALA A 329 7.34 -16.94 -23.25
C ALA A 329 7.93 -18.14 -24.02
N THR A 330 8.07 -18.00 -25.34
CA THR A 330 8.51 -19.09 -26.24
C THR A 330 10.02 -19.26 -26.33
N ARG A 331 10.78 -18.29 -25.83
CA ARG A 331 12.25 -18.32 -25.78
C ARG A 331 12.75 -18.93 -24.47
N PRO A 332 14.03 -19.34 -24.38
CA PRO A 332 14.65 -19.68 -23.11
C PRO A 332 14.50 -18.55 -22.09
N VAL A 333 14.14 -18.92 -20.86
CA VAL A 333 14.03 -18.03 -19.70
C VAL A 333 14.88 -18.62 -18.58
N GLY A 334 15.87 -17.87 -18.10
CA GLY A 334 16.76 -18.28 -17.02
C GLY A 334 16.37 -17.66 -15.67
N TRP A 335 16.92 -18.22 -14.59
CA TRP A 335 16.69 -17.73 -13.22
C TRP A 335 17.00 -16.23 -13.05
N ALA A 336 18.10 -15.73 -13.63
CA ALA A 336 18.48 -14.32 -13.50
C ALA A 336 17.37 -13.36 -13.97
N GLU A 337 16.73 -13.69 -15.09
CA GLU A 337 15.63 -12.89 -15.63
C GLU A 337 14.38 -12.97 -14.75
N VAL A 338 14.01 -14.17 -14.29
CA VAL A 338 12.85 -14.35 -13.39
C VAL A 338 13.07 -13.63 -12.07
N LYS A 339 14.27 -13.76 -11.51
CA LYS A 339 14.67 -13.06 -10.28
C LYS A 339 14.59 -11.56 -10.47
N GLU A 340 15.11 -10.99 -11.56
CA GLU A 340 15.11 -9.54 -11.76
C GLU A 340 13.71 -9.00 -12.09
N ARG A 341 13.02 -9.62 -13.03
CA ARG A 341 11.80 -9.06 -13.62
C ARG A 341 10.52 -9.47 -12.91
N VAL A 342 10.56 -10.54 -12.11
CA VAL A 342 9.38 -11.11 -11.46
C VAL A 342 9.56 -11.16 -9.95
N LEU A 343 10.33 -12.13 -9.45
CA LEU A 343 10.36 -12.45 -8.02
C LEU A 343 11.03 -11.33 -7.20
N GLY A 344 12.01 -10.67 -7.79
CA GLY A 344 12.74 -9.58 -7.17
C GLY A 344 11.87 -8.36 -6.95
N LYS A 345 10.95 -8.00 -7.84
CA LYS A 345 10.22 -6.71 -7.74
C LYS A 345 9.57 -6.49 -6.38
N VAL A 346 8.82 -7.48 -5.90
CA VAL A 346 8.13 -7.36 -4.61
C VAL A 346 8.09 -8.62 -3.78
N CYS A 347 8.20 -9.80 -4.39
CA CYS A 347 8.09 -11.06 -3.65
C CYS A 347 9.21 -11.17 -2.62
N VAL A 348 10.44 -10.77 -2.97
CA VAL A 348 11.58 -10.84 -2.05
C VAL A 348 11.35 -10.05 -0.77
N HIS A 349 10.68 -8.89 -0.78
CA HIS A 349 10.51 -8.07 0.43
C HIS A 349 9.59 -8.72 1.48
N CYS A 350 8.68 -9.59 1.05
CA CYS A 350 7.85 -10.39 1.95
C CYS A 350 8.44 -11.79 2.21
N HIS A 351 9.24 -12.30 1.28
CA HIS A 351 9.83 -13.64 1.28
C HIS A 351 11.37 -13.55 1.28
N MET A 352 11.95 -12.87 2.28
CA MET A 352 13.41 -12.78 2.47
C MET A 352 13.94 -14.04 3.14
N ASN A 353 15.24 -14.34 3.05
CA ASN A 353 15.86 -15.49 3.72
C ASN A 353 16.41 -15.12 5.11
N GLU A 354 16.84 -16.13 5.87
CA GLU A 354 17.37 -15.95 7.25
C GLU A 354 18.73 -15.25 7.35
N HIS A 355 19.40 -14.97 6.22
CA HIS A 355 20.65 -14.20 6.22
C HIS A 355 20.40 -12.69 6.34
N GLU A 356 19.14 -12.28 6.32
CA GLU A 356 18.67 -10.92 6.41
C GLU A 356 18.26 -10.58 7.84
N ASN A 357 18.32 -9.31 8.20
CA ASN A 357 17.87 -8.84 9.52
C ASN A 357 16.34 -8.98 9.70
N ASP A 358 15.62 -9.16 8.59
CA ASP A 358 14.18 -9.33 8.55
C ASP A 358 13.83 -10.32 7.42
N THR A 359 13.20 -11.43 7.77
CA THR A 359 12.78 -12.46 6.82
C THR A 359 11.47 -12.11 6.10
N GLY A 360 10.73 -11.11 6.60
CA GLY A 360 9.43 -10.71 6.10
C GLY A 360 8.29 -11.69 6.46
N PRO A 361 7.03 -11.24 6.32
CA PRO A 361 5.84 -11.99 6.78
C PRO A 361 5.55 -13.26 5.98
N GLY A 362 6.00 -13.35 4.72
CA GLY A 362 5.84 -14.54 3.89
C GLY A 362 6.77 -15.69 4.30
N ASN A 363 7.92 -15.39 4.88
CA ASN A 363 8.83 -16.40 5.42
C ASN A 363 8.55 -16.66 6.92
N GLY A 364 8.68 -15.63 7.76
CA GLY A 364 8.61 -15.75 9.22
C GLY A 364 7.21 -15.70 9.82
N GLY A 365 6.21 -15.31 9.03
CA GLY A 365 4.84 -15.08 9.51
C GLY A 365 4.61 -13.65 9.96
N GLY A 366 3.33 -13.27 10.03
CA GLY A 366 2.90 -11.90 10.29
C GLY A 366 1.55 -11.61 9.62
N LEU A 367 0.97 -10.44 9.88
CA LEU A 367 -0.29 -10.01 9.24
C LEU A 367 -1.50 -10.95 9.48
N GLY A 368 -1.38 -11.85 10.46
CA GLY A 368 -2.36 -12.90 10.77
C GLY A 368 -2.09 -14.25 10.09
N TYR A 369 -1.06 -14.34 9.23
CA TYR A 369 -0.69 -15.57 8.53
C TYR A 369 0.51 -16.25 9.18
N ALA A 370 0.51 -17.59 9.10
CA ALA A 370 1.68 -18.38 9.42
C ALA A 370 2.78 -18.16 8.38
N GLY A 371 4.04 -18.21 8.83
CA GLY A 371 5.19 -18.14 7.94
C GLY A 371 5.29 -19.40 7.09
N LEU A 372 5.47 -19.25 5.77
CA LEU A 372 5.63 -20.38 4.87
C LEU A 372 7.08 -20.88 4.80
N GLY A 373 8.03 -20.23 5.47
CA GLY A 373 9.45 -20.58 5.33
C GLY A 373 9.98 -20.42 3.89
N LEU A 374 9.25 -19.70 3.05
CA LEU A 374 9.50 -19.54 1.61
C LEU A 374 10.32 -18.27 1.37
N SER A 375 11.39 -18.40 0.59
CA SER A 375 12.26 -17.28 0.25
C SER A 375 12.60 -17.31 -1.24
N PHE A 376 12.55 -16.14 -1.89
CA PHE A 376 12.90 -16.03 -3.31
C PHE A 376 14.27 -15.41 -3.57
N ARG A 377 15.08 -15.22 -2.52
CA ARG A 377 16.32 -14.44 -2.63
C ARG A 377 17.41 -15.11 -3.49
N THR A 378 17.55 -16.42 -3.38
CA THR A 378 18.50 -17.20 -4.18
C THR A 378 17.78 -18.38 -4.79
N TYR A 379 18.34 -18.94 -5.86
CA TYR A 379 17.76 -20.12 -6.49
C TYR A 379 17.64 -21.27 -5.48
N GLU A 380 18.72 -21.55 -4.75
CA GLU A 380 18.77 -22.57 -3.69
C GLU A 380 17.61 -22.41 -2.68
N ARG A 381 17.36 -21.18 -2.22
CA ARG A 381 16.33 -20.92 -1.21
C ARG A 381 14.92 -20.92 -1.81
N ALA A 382 14.78 -20.61 -3.10
CA ALA A 382 13.52 -20.73 -3.81
C ALA A 382 13.11 -22.20 -3.97
N VAL A 383 14.05 -23.06 -4.38
CA VAL A 383 13.80 -24.51 -4.53
C VAL A 383 13.79 -25.28 -3.21
N PHE A 384 14.12 -24.63 -2.08
CA PHE A 384 13.84 -25.20 -0.77
C PHE A 384 12.35 -25.36 -0.49
N GLY A 385 11.51 -24.62 -1.21
CA GLY A 385 10.07 -24.75 -1.17
C GLY A 385 9.43 -24.11 0.08
N ALA A 386 8.10 -24.15 0.10
CA ALA A 386 7.30 -23.65 1.21
C ALA A 386 7.00 -24.77 2.22
N ARG A 387 6.65 -24.41 3.45
CA ARG A 387 6.18 -25.32 4.48
C ARG A 387 4.66 -25.47 4.40
N GLY A 388 4.20 -26.72 4.34
CA GLY A 388 2.81 -27.10 4.48
C GLY A 388 2.34 -27.01 5.93
N LYS A 389 1.04 -27.28 6.14
CA LYS A 389 0.42 -27.23 7.48
C LYS A 389 1.00 -28.26 8.45
N GLN A 390 1.52 -29.39 7.95
CA GLN A 390 2.12 -30.45 8.75
C GLN A 390 3.63 -30.25 8.93
N GLY A 391 4.19 -29.14 8.43
CA GLY A 391 5.61 -28.82 8.49
C GLY A 391 6.46 -29.43 7.37
N ASP A 392 5.86 -30.27 6.54
CA ASP A 392 6.43 -30.83 5.31
C ASP A 392 6.77 -29.73 4.30
N ARG A 393 7.81 -29.94 3.50
CA ARG A 393 8.22 -28.99 2.45
C ARG A 393 7.58 -29.39 1.13
N TYR A 394 7.06 -28.42 0.39
CA TYR A 394 6.53 -28.61 -0.96
C TYR A 394 7.04 -27.52 -1.90
N SER A 395 7.12 -27.84 -3.19
CA SER A 395 7.54 -26.87 -4.19
C SER A 395 6.36 -25.98 -4.58
N VAL A 396 6.56 -24.66 -4.51
CA VAL A 396 5.57 -23.72 -5.05
C VAL A 396 5.56 -23.70 -6.58
N PHE A 397 6.55 -24.34 -7.22
CA PHE A 397 6.71 -24.38 -8.66
C PHE A 397 6.13 -25.66 -9.29
N GLU A 398 5.62 -26.58 -8.49
CA GLU A 398 4.99 -27.82 -8.96
C GLU A 398 3.48 -27.79 -8.76
N VAL A 399 2.79 -28.62 -9.55
CA VAL A 399 1.36 -28.88 -9.39
C VAL A 399 1.17 -29.78 -8.18
N LEU A 400 0.53 -29.27 -7.13
CA LEU A 400 0.26 -30.06 -5.92
C LEU A 400 -0.94 -30.99 -6.13
N PRO A 401 -1.08 -32.06 -5.32
CA PRO A 401 -2.23 -32.95 -5.41
C PRO A 401 -3.56 -32.19 -5.34
N GLY A 402 -4.43 -32.40 -6.33
CA GLY A 402 -5.73 -31.72 -6.44
C GLY A 402 -5.69 -30.33 -7.09
N GLU A 403 -4.51 -29.84 -7.49
CA GLU A 403 -4.36 -28.60 -8.25
C GLU A 403 -4.20 -28.85 -9.74
N THR A 404 -4.47 -27.83 -10.55
CA THR A 404 -4.39 -27.89 -12.02
C THR A 404 -3.19 -27.13 -12.59
N MET A 405 -2.46 -26.39 -11.75
CA MET A 405 -1.28 -25.62 -12.14
C MET A 405 -0.33 -25.45 -10.95
N PRO A 406 0.94 -25.05 -11.18
CA PRO A 406 1.88 -24.74 -10.12
C PRO A 406 1.33 -23.75 -9.09
N ARG A 407 1.56 -24.03 -7.79
CA ARG A 407 1.00 -23.23 -6.69
C ARG A 407 1.28 -21.73 -6.82
N ILE A 408 2.49 -21.33 -7.22
CA ILE A 408 2.86 -19.92 -7.38
C ILE A 408 2.04 -19.28 -8.51
N LEU A 409 1.83 -19.98 -9.62
CA LEU A 409 1.05 -19.50 -10.75
C LEU A 409 -0.43 -19.35 -10.37
N ALA A 410 -1.00 -20.33 -9.65
CA ALA A 410 -2.36 -20.25 -9.11
C ALA A 410 -2.52 -19.03 -8.19
N THR A 411 -1.54 -18.76 -7.33
CA THR A 411 -1.52 -17.60 -6.42
C THR A 411 -1.50 -16.27 -7.20
N MET A 412 -0.72 -16.17 -8.29
CA MET A 412 -0.65 -14.94 -9.10
C MET A 412 -1.93 -14.71 -9.90
N VAL A 413 -2.52 -15.77 -10.44
CA VAL A 413 -3.81 -15.71 -11.14
C VAL A 413 -4.92 -15.29 -10.19
N GLN A 414 -4.94 -15.86 -9.00
CA GLN A 414 -5.88 -15.50 -7.95
C GLN A 414 -5.80 -14.01 -7.58
N ARG A 415 -4.60 -13.42 -7.59
CA ARG A 415 -4.45 -11.97 -7.37
C ARG A 415 -5.17 -11.14 -8.42
N ARG A 416 -5.26 -11.58 -9.68
CA ARG A 416 -5.98 -10.86 -10.73
C ARG A 416 -7.47 -10.73 -10.41
N VAL A 417 -8.05 -11.78 -9.81
CA VAL A 417 -9.45 -11.78 -9.36
C VAL A 417 -9.62 -10.83 -8.19
N GLU A 418 -8.76 -10.90 -7.19
CA GLU A 418 -8.81 -10.02 -6.01
C GLU A 418 -8.52 -8.55 -6.36
N HIS A 419 -7.67 -8.29 -7.35
CA HIS A 419 -7.31 -6.94 -7.78
C HIS A 419 -8.52 -6.10 -8.22
N LEU A 420 -9.53 -6.72 -8.84
CA LEU A 420 -10.80 -6.06 -9.22
C LEU A 420 -11.58 -5.52 -8.01
N ARG A 421 -11.33 -6.05 -6.82
CA ARG A 421 -11.95 -5.61 -5.58
C ARG A 421 -11.09 -4.57 -4.85
N ASP A 422 -9.79 -4.67 -5.04
CA ASP A 422 -8.77 -4.01 -4.22
C ASP A 422 -8.14 -2.78 -4.89
N ASN A 423 -8.31 -2.60 -6.20
CA ASN A 423 -7.84 -1.43 -6.94
C ASN A 423 -8.88 -1.03 -7.99
N LEU A 424 -9.62 0.03 -7.70
CA LEU A 424 -10.70 0.55 -8.52
C LEU A 424 -10.22 1.84 -9.21
N PRO A 425 -10.36 1.95 -10.54
CA PRO A 425 -10.08 3.20 -11.22
C PRO A 425 -10.96 4.34 -10.66
N PRO A 426 -10.44 5.57 -10.56
CA PRO A 426 -11.24 6.71 -10.12
C PRO A 426 -12.46 6.95 -11.00
N GLY A 427 -13.61 7.19 -10.36
CA GLY A 427 -14.89 7.38 -11.06
C GLY A 427 -15.53 6.06 -11.51
N SER A 428 -14.86 4.92 -11.28
CA SER A 428 -15.48 3.61 -11.37
C SER A 428 -15.83 3.12 -9.97
N ASP A 429 -16.97 2.46 -9.84
CA ASP A 429 -17.40 1.87 -8.59
C ASP A 429 -18.51 0.84 -8.85
N TRP A 430 -18.41 -0.29 -8.19
CA TRP A 430 -19.31 -1.42 -8.40
C TRP A 430 -19.62 -2.15 -7.10
N GLU A 431 -20.61 -3.03 -7.15
CA GLU A 431 -20.88 -3.96 -6.06
C GLU A 431 -19.65 -4.81 -5.79
N ARG A 432 -19.17 -4.76 -4.55
CA ARG A 432 -17.90 -5.36 -4.17
C ARG A 432 -17.99 -6.88 -4.27
N PRO A 433 -17.20 -7.54 -5.15
CA PRO A 433 -17.15 -8.98 -5.17
C PRO A 433 -16.64 -9.51 -3.83
N PRO A 434 -17.15 -10.64 -3.31
CA PRO A 434 -16.54 -11.27 -2.15
C PRO A 434 -15.12 -11.69 -2.48
N PHE A 435 -14.25 -11.74 -1.47
CA PHE A 435 -12.97 -12.42 -1.65
C PHE A 435 -13.22 -13.86 -2.07
N PRO A 436 -12.52 -14.39 -3.09
CA PRO A 436 -12.67 -15.79 -3.43
C PRO A 436 -12.28 -16.67 -2.25
N GLN A 437 -12.98 -17.80 -2.12
CA GLN A 437 -12.68 -18.79 -1.10
C GLN A 437 -11.41 -19.57 -1.48
N GLY A 438 -10.60 -19.94 -0.48
CA GLY A 438 -9.41 -20.77 -0.70
C GLY A 438 -8.12 -19.96 -0.75
N LEU A 439 -7.40 -20.07 -1.87
CA LEU A 439 -6.04 -19.53 -2.02
C LEU A 439 -6.05 -18.00 -1.96
N LEU A 440 -5.08 -17.43 -1.26
CA LEU A 440 -4.85 -15.99 -1.19
C LEU A 440 -4.05 -15.53 -2.40
N GLY A 441 -4.50 -14.45 -3.06
CA GLY A 441 -3.75 -13.82 -4.14
C GLY A 441 -2.51 -13.07 -3.64
N MET A 442 -1.44 -13.09 -4.44
CA MET A 442 -0.21 -12.34 -4.19
C MET A 442 0.25 -11.60 -5.46
N PRO A 443 0.96 -10.47 -5.33
CA PRO A 443 1.34 -9.80 -4.09
C PRO A 443 0.17 -9.09 -3.39
N MET A 444 0.01 -9.29 -2.09
CA MET A 444 -1.06 -8.68 -1.29
C MET A 444 -0.96 -7.15 -1.31
N GLY A 445 -2.11 -6.48 -1.48
CA GLY A 445 -2.20 -5.02 -1.43
C GLY A 445 -1.49 -4.31 -2.59
N LEU A 446 -1.03 -5.05 -3.59
CA LEU A 446 -0.34 -4.51 -4.77
C LEU A 446 -1.09 -4.90 -6.05
N PRO A 447 -0.77 -4.22 -7.17
CA PRO A 447 -1.29 -4.62 -8.46
C PRO A 447 -0.95 -6.07 -8.82
N ALA A 448 -1.85 -6.71 -9.57
CA ALA A 448 -1.56 -8.03 -10.11
C ALA A 448 -0.42 -7.94 -11.14
N MET A 449 0.34 -9.03 -11.29
CA MET A 449 1.40 -9.10 -12.28
C MET A 449 0.85 -8.96 -13.71
N THR A 450 1.62 -8.28 -14.55
CA THR A 450 1.35 -8.19 -15.99
C THR A 450 1.39 -9.56 -16.66
N ASP A 451 0.75 -9.68 -17.82
CA ASP A 451 0.79 -10.92 -18.62
C ASP A 451 2.21 -11.31 -19.00
N GLN A 452 3.07 -10.32 -19.28
CA GLN A 452 4.46 -10.57 -19.62
C GLN A 452 5.22 -11.17 -18.43
N GLU A 453 5.08 -10.62 -17.22
CA GLU A 453 5.77 -11.12 -16.04
C GLU A 453 5.30 -12.53 -15.67
N LEU A 454 3.98 -12.77 -15.70
CA LEU A 454 3.42 -14.08 -15.40
C LEU A 454 3.77 -15.12 -16.47
N GLY A 455 3.83 -14.71 -17.75
CA GLY A 455 4.30 -15.52 -18.86
C GLY A 455 5.78 -15.89 -18.78
N LEU A 456 6.63 -15.02 -18.23
CA LEU A 456 8.04 -15.32 -17.95
C LEU A 456 8.19 -16.36 -16.84
N LEU A 457 7.47 -16.18 -15.72
CA LEU A 457 7.48 -17.14 -14.62
C LEU A 457 6.97 -18.51 -15.07
N ARG A 458 5.88 -18.53 -15.84
CA ARG A 458 5.32 -19.75 -16.43
C ARG A 458 6.35 -20.45 -17.33
N ALA A 459 6.96 -19.71 -18.26
CA ALA A 459 7.96 -20.27 -19.17
C ALA A 459 9.14 -20.89 -18.42
N TRP A 460 9.65 -20.20 -17.40
CA TRP A 460 10.75 -20.72 -16.59
C TRP A 460 10.38 -22.03 -15.87
N ILE A 461 9.15 -22.12 -15.33
CA ILE A 461 8.66 -23.36 -14.71
C ILE A 461 8.51 -24.48 -15.74
N GLU A 462 7.87 -24.21 -16.88
CA GLU A 462 7.66 -25.18 -17.96
C GLU A 462 8.98 -25.67 -18.59
N GLN A 463 10.03 -24.83 -18.57
CA GLN A 463 11.39 -25.17 -18.98
C GLN A 463 12.17 -25.93 -17.90
N GLY A 464 11.51 -26.34 -16.82
CA GLY A 464 12.11 -27.12 -15.75
C GLY A 464 12.94 -26.29 -14.79
N CYS A 465 12.52 -25.06 -14.46
CA CYS A 465 13.16 -24.19 -13.46
C CYS A 465 14.70 -24.16 -13.55
N PRO A 466 15.29 -23.83 -14.72
CA PRO A 466 16.74 -23.80 -14.87
C PRO A 466 17.35 -22.77 -13.91
N GLY A 467 18.29 -23.23 -13.09
CA GLY A 467 19.00 -22.39 -12.13
C GLY A 467 20.21 -21.66 -12.71
N PRO A 468 20.89 -20.82 -11.90
CA PRO A 468 22.03 -20.03 -12.34
C PRO A 468 23.24 -20.91 -12.67
N THR A 469 23.93 -20.66 -13.79
CA THR A 469 25.15 -21.40 -14.20
C THR A 469 26.43 -20.78 -13.68
N GLU A 470 26.36 -19.54 -13.19
CA GLU A 470 27.49 -18.76 -12.71
C GLU A 470 27.15 -18.15 -11.36
N VAL A 471 28.19 -17.84 -10.58
CA VAL A 471 28.02 -17.08 -9.34
C VAL A 471 27.81 -15.60 -9.72
N THR A 472 26.71 -15.05 -9.24
CA THR A 472 26.30 -13.66 -9.44
C THR A 472 26.08 -13.00 -8.07
N GLY A 473 25.99 -11.66 -8.05
CA GLY A 473 25.87 -10.91 -6.80
C GLY A 473 27.24 -10.57 -6.18
N LYS A 474 27.22 -10.05 -4.94
CA LYS A 474 28.42 -9.61 -4.22
C LYS A 474 28.42 -10.17 -2.79
N PRO A 475 29.52 -10.81 -2.34
CA PRO A 475 29.64 -11.25 -0.96
C PRO A 475 29.41 -10.10 0.03
N GLY A 476 28.56 -10.33 1.04
CA GLY A 476 28.30 -9.37 2.13
C GLY A 476 27.22 -8.32 1.84
N PHE A 477 26.52 -8.44 0.70
CA PHE A 477 25.39 -7.59 0.35
C PHE A 477 24.06 -8.27 0.68
N ASN A 478 23.36 -7.73 1.69
CA ASN A 478 22.13 -8.28 2.24
C ASN A 478 20.92 -7.35 1.94
N ASP A 479 20.67 -6.99 0.66
CA ASP A 479 19.76 -5.88 0.29
C ASP A 479 18.56 -6.23 -0.64
N GLY A 480 18.08 -7.46 -0.64
CA GLY A 480 17.03 -7.96 -1.55
C GLY A 480 17.50 -8.57 -2.89
N PHE A 481 18.61 -8.13 -3.50
CA PHE A 481 18.93 -8.53 -4.88
C PHE A 481 20.39 -8.92 -5.18
N LEU A 482 21.36 -8.45 -4.40
CA LEU A 482 22.79 -8.70 -4.67
C LEU A 482 23.44 -9.73 -3.76
N VAL A 483 22.62 -10.51 -3.05
CA VAL A 483 23.12 -11.67 -2.31
C VAL A 483 23.79 -12.59 -3.33
N PRO A 484 24.98 -13.15 -3.01
CA PRO A 484 25.59 -14.18 -3.81
C PRO A 484 24.59 -15.27 -4.16
N ASP A 485 24.47 -15.57 -5.44
CA ASP A 485 23.56 -16.57 -5.96
C ASP A 485 24.29 -17.32 -7.06
N GLY A 486 24.25 -18.63 -7.03
CA GLY A 486 25.13 -19.43 -7.86
C GLY A 486 24.62 -20.85 -8.07
N PRO A 487 25.33 -21.61 -8.92
CA PRO A 487 24.93 -22.97 -9.24
C PRO A 487 24.88 -23.84 -7.99
N VAL A 488 23.87 -24.70 -7.94
CA VAL A 488 23.71 -25.77 -6.97
C VAL A 488 23.91 -27.12 -7.66
N ALA A 489 24.12 -28.20 -6.90
CA ALA A 489 24.40 -29.54 -7.45
C ALA A 489 23.32 -30.00 -8.46
N VAL A 490 22.04 -29.78 -8.13
CA VAL A 490 20.91 -30.05 -9.03
C VAL A 490 20.30 -28.72 -9.46
N ASN A 491 20.77 -28.22 -10.60
CA ASN A 491 20.49 -26.87 -11.11
C ASN A 491 19.36 -26.81 -12.15
N HIS A 492 18.49 -27.81 -12.17
CA HIS A 492 17.34 -27.94 -13.06
C HIS A 492 16.28 -28.78 -12.36
N GLY A 493 15.04 -28.72 -12.84
CA GLY A 493 13.84 -29.28 -12.23
C GLY A 493 13.22 -28.32 -11.22
N CYS A 494 11.92 -28.48 -10.96
CA CYS A 494 11.15 -27.61 -10.07
C CYS A 494 10.89 -28.22 -8.68
N GLN A 495 11.47 -29.37 -8.35
CA GLN A 495 11.20 -30.11 -7.11
C GLN A 495 11.78 -29.40 -5.88
N VAL A 496 11.25 -29.76 -4.70
CA VAL A 496 11.87 -29.40 -3.41
C VAL A 496 13.29 -29.94 -3.34
N ARG A 497 14.22 -29.11 -2.85
CA ARG A 497 15.59 -29.51 -2.55
C ARG A 497 15.99 -28.99 -1.19
N ALA A 498 16.57 -29.85 -0.36
CA ALA A 498 17.21 -29.38 0.85
C ALA A 498 18.33 -28.37 0.49
N PRO A 499 18.57 -27.34 1.32
CA PRO A 499 19.74 -26.51 1.20
C PRO A 499 20.99 -27.39 1.26
N LEU A 500 22.05 -26.98 0.59
CA LEU A 500 23.29 -27.76 0.61
C LEU A 500 23.89 -27.71 2.02
N ASP A 501 24.39 -28.85 2.51
CA ASP A 501 25.08 -28.95 3.79
C ASP A 501 26.43 -29.67 3.58
N PRO A 502 27.58 -28.95 3.68
CA PRO A 502 27.69 -27.53 3.97
C PRO A 502 27.19 -26.65 2.80
N PRO A 503 26.67 -25.43 3.06
CA PRO A 503 26.26 -24.53 1.97
C PRO A 503 27.42 -24.15 1.05
N PRO A 504 27.13 -23.71 -0.19
CA PRO A 504 28.14 -23.50 -1.21
C PRO A 504 29.20 -22.48 -0.80
N ALA A 505 30.45 -22.66 -1.23
CA ALA A 505 31.54 -21.74 -0.91
C ALA A 505 31.20 -20.28 -1.25
N TRP A 506 30.52 -20.04 -2.38
CA TRP A 506 30.08 -18.73 -2.83
C TRP A 506 29.06 -18.06 -1.88
N SER A 507 28.34 -18.84 -1.06
CA SER A 507 27.37 -18.30 -0.10
C SER A 507 28.05 -17.70 1.14
N TYR A 508 29.33 -18.02 1.38
CA TYR A 508 30.01 -17.76 2.66
C TYR A 508 31.15 -16.74 2.62
N GLU A 509 31.64 -16.31 1.45
CA GLU A 509 32.90 -15.54 1.36
C GLU A 509 32.94 -14.21 2.14
N ALA A 510 31.80 -13.69 2.62
CA ALA A 510 31.77 -12.52 3.52
C ALA A 510 31.45 -12.83 5.00
N SER A 511 30.90 -14.00 5.31
CA SER A 511 30.44 -14.33 6.68
C SER A 511 31.59 -14.54 7.67
N ARG A 512 32.78 -14.96 7.21
CA ARG A 512 33.97 -15.21 8.05
C ARG A 512 34.60 -13.94 8.65
N ARG A 513 34.20 -12.73 8.20
CA ARG A 513 34.71 -11.46 8.76
C ARG A 513 33.81 -10.85 9.85
N ARG A 514 32.72 -11.53 10.24
CA ARG A 514 31.74 -11.06 11.24
C ARG A 514 31.51 -12.03 12.40
N ALA A 515 32.43 -12.96 12.66
CA ALA A 515 32.47 -13.57 13.98
C ALA A 515 32.73 -12.45 15.00
N PRO A 516 31.90 -12.28 16.05
CA PRO A 516 32.26 -11.38 17.13
C PRO A 516 33.58 -11.88 17.72
N GLU A 517 34.55 -11.00 17.93
CA GLU A 517 35.63 -11.32 18.85
C GLU A 517 35.00 -11.73 20.19
N PRO A 518 35.49 -12.80 20.84
CA PRO A 518 34.99 -13.17 22.15
C PRO A 518 35.17 -11.96 23.08
N HIS A 519 34.05 -11.38 23.52
CA HIS A 519 34.05 -10.28 24.46
C HIS A 519 34.93 -10.65 25.66
N ALA A 520 36.03 -9.92 25.84
CA ALA A 520 36.80 -9.94 27.07
C ALA A 520 35.83 -9.68 28.23
N ALA A 521 35.76 -10.63 29.17
CA ALA A 521 34.88 -10.54 30.32
C ALA A 521 35.16 -9.25 31.09
N THR A 522 34.18 -8.36 31.16
CA THR A 522 34.20 -7.23 32.08
C THR A 522 34.14 -7.78 33.51
N PRO A 523 35.02 -7.36 34.44
CA PRO A 523 35.00 -7.87 35.79
C PRO A 523 33.70 -7.46 36.50
N SER A 524 33.05 -8.44 37.12
CA SER A 524 31.88 -8.23 37.98
C SER A 524 32.22 -7.26 39.11
N ALA A 525 31.41 -6.21 39.25
CA ALA A 525 31.51 -5.26 40.36
C ALA A 525 31.19 -5.99 41.67
N ALA A 526 32.16 -6.00 42.58
CA ALA A 526 32.00 -6.57 43.91
C ALA A 526 30.96 -5.77 44.72
N THR A 527 30.03 -6.51 45.31
CA THR A 527 29.07 -6.04 46.32
C THR A 527 29.83 -5.56 47.57
N PRO A 528 29.53 -4.38 48.14
CA PRO A 528 30.12 -3.99 49.41
C PRO A 528 29.38 -4.70 50.56
N THR A 529 30.07 -5.61 51.22
CA THR A 529 29.71 -6.09 52.56
C THR A 529 29.99 -4.97 53.56
N GLY A 530 29.01 -4.66 54.40
CA GLY A 530 29.14 -3.66 55.45
C GLY A 530 30.14 -4.05 56.54
N HIS A 531 30.74 -3.01 57.13
CA HIS A 531 30.93 -2.80 58.56
C HIS A 531 31.08 -1.31 58.83
#